data_AF-A0A3P7Y9U0-F1
#
_entry.id   AF-A0A3P7Y9U0-F1
#
_cell.length_a   1.000
_cell.length_b   1.000
_cell.length_c   1.000
_cell.angle_alpha   90.00
_cell.angle_beta   90.00
_cell.angle_gamma   90.00
#
_symmetry.space_group_name_H-M   'P 1'
#
loop_
_entity.id
_entity.type
_entity.pdbx_description
1 polymer ?
#
loop_
_entity_poly.entity_id
_entity_poly.type
_entity_poly.pdbx_seq_one_letter_code
_entity_poly.pdbx_strand_id
1 'polypeptide(L)'
;MQRTLRSPNPGNAGRERIAVKRKKEAYKLWQKTRAPEHLTAYRKPKRLAKTAVAKAKNAEMDALYEKLGGPEGEKFAIRLAKARHRASLNIRVVKTVKNANGRFPGHVYVEVNLPNGVTTSAENVAIPPKASLPAVGGTPNL
;
A
#
# COMPACT_ATOMS: atom_id res chain seq x y z
N MET A 1 5.47 -29.61 25.04
CA MET A 1 6.05 -28.29 24.74
C MET A 1 4.93 -27.25 24.80
N GLN A 2 4.81 -26.51 25.90
CA GLN A 2 3.75 -25.51 26.06
C GLN A 2 4.15 -24.22 25.31
N ARG A 3 3.49 -23.92 24.18
CA ARG A 3 3.56 -22.57 23.58
C ARG A 3 2.82 -21.64 24.53
N THR A 4 3.56 -20.80 25.25
CA THR A 4 2.97 -19.69 25.98
C THR A 4 2.32 -18.75 24.96
N LEU A 5 0.99 -18.73 24.93
CA LEU A 5 0.22 -17.78 24.13
C LEU A 5 0.61 -16.38 24.60
N ARG A 6 1.45 -15.71 23.80
CA ARG A 6 1.93 -14.37 24.09
C ARG A 6 0.75 -13.42 23.91
N SER A 7 0.01 -13.20 25.00
CA SER A 7 -1.02 -12.17 25.08
C SER A 7 -0.47 -10.86 24.48
N PRO A 8 -1.21 -10.16 23.59
CA PRO A 8 -0.76 -8.91 22.99
C PRO A 8 -0.44 -7.91 24.11
N ASN A 9 0.86 -7.69 24.38
CA ASN A 9 1.27 -6.79 25.45
C ASN A 9 0.77 -5.37 25.11
N PRO A 10 -0.15 -4.80 25.90
CA PRO A 10 -0.77 -3.51 25.63
C PRO A 10 0.25 -2.36 25.62
N GLY A 11 1.39 -2.54 26.29
CA GLY A 11 2.50 -1.59 26.26
C GLY A 11 3.17 -1.41 24.90
N ASN A 12 2.85 -2.23 23.89
CA ASN A 12 3.35 -2.07 22.52
C ASN A 12 2.48 -1.17 21.64
N ALA A 13 1.24 -0.90 22.03
CA ALA A 13 0.32 -0.07 21.25
C ALA A 13 0.87 1.35 21.08
N GLY A 14 1.10 1.77 19.84
CA GLY A 14 1.59 3.11 19.52
C GLY A 14 3.11 3.28 19.57
N ARG A 15 3.88 2.28 20.04
CA ARG A 15 5.35 2.32 19.98
C ARG A 15 5.85 2.34 18.53
N GLU A 16 5.14 1.66 17.64
CA GLU A 16 5.38 1.68 16.20
C GLU A 16 5.17 3.07 15.61
N ARG A 17 4.14 3.81 16.05
CA ARG A 17 3.89 5.19 15.60
C ARG A 17 5.00 6.14 16.05
N ILE A 18 5.41 6.04 17.32
CA ILE A 18 6.51 6.85 17.88
C ILE A 18 7.81 6.55 17.13
N ALA A 19 8.13 5.27 16.91
CA ALA A 19 9.34 4.87 16.20
C ALA A 19 9.32 5.35 14.73
N VAL A 20 8.17 5.26 14.04
CA VAL A 20 7.99 5.78 12.69
C VAL A 20 8.14 7.31 12.64
N LYS A 21 7.60 8.04 13.63
CA LYS A 21 7.74 9.50 13.74
C LYS A 21 9.22 9.89 13.87
N ARG A 22 9.94 9.29 14.80
CA ARG A 22 11.40 9.51 15.00
C ARG A 22 12.21 9.16 13.75
N LYS A 23 11.87 8.06 13.07
CA LYS A 23 12.46 7.68 11.77
C LYS A 23 12.23 8.77 10.72
N LYS A 24 11.02 9.33 10.63
CA LYS A 24 10.68 10.38 9.66
C LYS A 24 11.41 11.68 9.97
N GLU A 25 11.49 12.09 11.24
CA GLU A 25 12.22 13.29 11.67
C GLU A 25 13.71 13.20 11.35
N ALA A 26 14.36 12.08 11.70
CA ALA A 26 15.77 11.86 11.37
C ALA A 26 16.03 11.84 9.85
N TYR A 27 15.09 11.28 9.07
CA TYR A 27 15.18 11.30 7.61
C TYR A 27 15.02 12.72 7.03
N LYS A 28 14.08 13.52 7.55
CA LYS A 28 13.92 14.93 7.16
C LYS A 28 15.17 15.75 7.48
N LEU A 29 15.79 15.50 8.64
CA LEU A 29 17.03 16.16 9.02
C LEU A 29 18.15 15.83 8.03
N TRP A 30 18.35 14.54 7.73
CA TRP A 30 19.32 14.12 6.72
C TRP A 30 19.02 14.68 5.33
N GLN A 31 17.76 14.76 4.91
CA GLN A 31 17.39 15.34 3.61
C GLN A 31 17.79 16.81 3.48
N LYS A 32 17.69 17.59 4.58
CA LYS A 32 18.05 19.02 4.59
C LYS A 32 19.56 19.25 4.57
N THR A 33 20.30 18.49 5.36
CA THR A 33 21.74 18.71 5.56
C THR A 33 22.60 17.92 4.59
N ARG A 34 22.12 16.77 4.09
CA ARG A 34 22.87 15.76 3.33
C ARG A 34 24.17 15.28 4.01
N ALA A 35 24.39 15.61 5.28
CA ALA A 35 25.61 15.26 5.98
C ALA A 35 25.65 13.76 6.35
N PRO A 36 26.82 13.11 6.25
CA PRO A 36 26.97 11.69 6.56
C PRO A 36 26.67 11.35 8.03
N GLU A 37 26.88 12.28 8.97
CA GLU A 37 26.57 12.14 10.40
C GLU A 37 25.06 11.98 10.63
N HIS A 38 24.25 12.73 9.89
CA HIS A 38 22.79 12.60 9.97
C HIS A 38 22.30 11.31 9.32
N LEU A 39 23.03 10.79 8.31
CA LEU A 39 22.73 9.49 7.72
C LEU A 39 23.01 8.35 8.72
N THR A 40 24.12 8.39 9.45
CA THR A 40 24.43 7.39 10.49
C THR A 40 23.42 7.47 11.64
N ALA A 41 23.07 8.68 12.09
CA ALA A 41 22.04 8.92 13.09
C ALA A 41 20.66 8.38 12.69
N TYR A 42 20.29 8.43 11.40
CA TYR A 42 19.04 7.87 10.87
C TYR A 42 18.97 6.33 10.89
N ARG A 43 20.11 5.63 10.78
CA ARG A 43 20.14 4.15 10.69
C ARG A 43 19.50 3.48 11.90
N LYS A 44 19.76 3.99 13.11
CA LYS A 44 19.22 3.42 14.36
C LYS A 44 17.69 3.58 14.47
N PRO A 45 17.10 4.78 14.34
CA PRO A 45 15.65 4.97 14.24
C PRO A 45 15.00 4.17 13.11
N LYS A 46 15.65 4.03 11.94
CA LYS A 46 15.14 3.20 10.83
C LYS A 46 14.97 1.74 11.25
N ARG A 47 15.98 1.15 11.90
CA ARG A 47 15.93 -0.23 12.39
C ARG A 47 14.85 -0.39 13.47
N LEU A 48 14.81 0.51 14.45
CA LEU A 48 13.82 0.49 15.52
C LEU A 48 12.39 0.60 14.99
N ALA A 49 12.14 1.47 14.02
CA ALA A 49 10.84 1.60 13.38
C ALA A 49 10.44 0.31 12.66
N LYS A 50 11.34 -0.31 11.89
CA LYS A 50 11.07 -1.61 11.25
C LYS A 50 10.71 -2.69 12.26
N THR A 51 11.49 -2.82 13.33
CA THR A 51 11.24 -3.82 14.37
C THR A 51 9.92 -3.57 15.09
N ALA A 52 9.62 -2.31 15.45
CA ALA A 52 8.38 -1.97 16.13
C ALA A 52 7.15 -2.22 15.24
N VAL A 53 7.21 -1.85 13.96
CA VAL A 53 6.14 -2.12 12.99
C VAL A 53 5.95 -3.62 12.78
N ALA A 54 7.03 -4.40 12.63
CA ALA A 54 6.95 -5.84 12.48
C ALA A 54 6.35 -6.51 13.72
N LYS A 55 6.76 -6.11 14.93
CA LYS A 55 6.18 -6.62 16.18
C LYS A 55 4.69 -6.29 16.30
N ALA A 56 4.31 -5.06 15.97
CA ALA A 56 2.90 -4.65 16.01
C ALA A 56 2.06 -5.45 15.00
N LYS A 57 2.57 -5.65 13.78
CA LYS A 57 1.88 -6.43 12.76
C LYS A 57 1.78 -7.91 13.10
N ASN A 58 2.84 -8.51 13.64
CA ASN A 58 2.78 -9.90 14.11
C ASN A 58 1.75 -10.05 15.23
N ALA A 59 1.74 -9.15 16.21
CA ALA A 59 0.75 -9.18 17.28
C ALA A 59 -0.70 -9.01 16.78
N GLU A 60 -0.92 -8.15 15.77
CA GLU A 60 -2.21 -7.99 15.11
C GLU A 60 -2.64 -9.28 14.38
N MET A 61 -1.71 -9.92 13.66
CA MET A 61 -1.94 -11.17 12.94
C MET A 61 -2.19 -12.34 13.91
N ASP A 62 -1.43 -12.44 14.99
CA ASP A 62 -1.62 -13.46 16.03
C ASP A 62 -3.03 -13.33 16.62
N ALA A 63 -3.44 -12.11 17.02
CA ALA A 63 -4.77 -11.86 17.53
C ALA A 63 -5.90 -12.14 16.52
N LEU A 64 -5.63 -12.01 15.22
CA LEU A 64 -6.56 -12.37 14.15
C LEU A 64 -6.74 -13.89 14.08
N TYR A 65 -5.64 -14.65 14.11
CA TYR A 65 -5.68 -16.11 14.03
C TYR A 65 -6.31 -16.75 15.26
N GLU A 66 -6.06 -16.23 16.47
CA GLU A 66 -6.74 -16.67 17.69
C GLU A 66 -8.27 -16.52 17.56
N LYS A 67 -8.76 -15.41 16.98
CA LYS A 67 -10.19 -15.21 16.75
C LYS A 67 -10.76 -16.15 15.70
N LEU A 68 -9.98 -16.53 14.70
CA LEU A 68 -10.38 -17.48 13.66
C LEU A 68 -10.40 -18.93 14.17
N GLY A 69 -9.55 -19.27 15.14
CA GLY A 69 -9.52 -20.60 15.77
C GLY A 69 -10.57 -20.79 16.87
N GLY A 70 -11.26 -19.72 17.28
CA GLY A 70 -12.31 -19.77 18.29
C GLY A 70 -13.65 -20.32 17.76
N PRO A 71 -14.62 -20.59 18.66
CA PRO A 71 -15.94 -21.13 18.29
C PRO A 71 -16.73 -20.24 17.30
N GLU A 72 -16.47 -18.94 17.32
CA GLU A 72 -17.10 -17.94 16.44
C GLU A 72 -16.24 -17.60 15.20
N GLY A 73 -15.19 -18.38 14.96
CA GLY A 73 -14.20 -18.13 13.91
C GLY A 73 -14.80 -18.09 12.50
N GLU A 74 -15.77 -18.96 12.21
CA GLU A 74 -16.46 -19.00 10.93
C GLU A 74 -17.25 -17.70 10.66
N LYS A 75 -18.06 -17.23 11.62
CA LYS A 75 -18.80 -15.97 11.49
C LYS A 75 -17.85 -14.79 11.34
N PHE A 76 -16.72 -14.81 12.05
CA PHE A 76 -15.68 -13.79 11.94
C PHE A 76 -15.00 -13.80 10.55
N ALA A 77 -14.70 -14.98 10.00
CA ALA A 77 -14.14 -15.13 8.66
C ALA A 77 -15.08 -14.57 7.58
N ILE A 78 -16.38 -14.88 7.66
CA ILE A 78 -17.40 -14.36 6.74
C ILE A 78 -17.45 -12.83 6.81
N ARG A 79 -17.45 -12.24 8.02
CA ARG A 79 -17.43 -10.79 8.20
C ARG A 79 -16.16 -10.16 7.63
N LEU A 80 -15.00 -10.78 7.84
CA LEU A 80 -13.71 -10.30 7.33
C LEU A 80 -13.68 -10.31 5.80
N ALA A 81 -14.18 -11.36 5.16
CA ALA A 81 -14.30 -11.45 3.71
C ALA A 81 -15.20 -10.32 3.15
N LYS A 82 -16.38 -10.11 3.75
CA LYS A 82 -17.29 -9.02 3.36
C LYS A 82 -16.64 -7.63 3.51
N ALA A 83 -15.91 -7.40 4.60
CA ALA A 83 -15.21 -6.13 4.82
C ALA A 83 -14.10 -5.88 3.79
N ARG A 84 -13.30 -6.90 3.47
CA ARG A 84 -12.27 -6.84 2.42
C ARG A 84 -12.88 -6.56 1.06
N HIS A 85 -13.96 -7.26 0.72
CA HIS A 85 -14.69 -7.03 -0.52
C HIS A 85 -15.18 -5.59 -0.61
N ARG A 86 -15.84 -5.06 0.43
CA ARG A 86 -16.26 -3.65 0.48
C ARG A 86 -15.09 -2.67 0.35
N ALA A 87 -13.94 -2.95 0.95
CA ALA A 87 -12.75 -2.09 0.82
C ALA A 87 -12.15 -2.13 -0.59
N SER A 88 -12.26 -3.27 -1.29
CA SER A 88 -11.83 -3.41 -2.69
C SER A 88 -12.77 -2.75 -3.70
N LEU A 89 -14.04 -2.50 -3.32
CA LEU A 89 -14.99 -1.72 -4.13
C LEU A 89 -14.61 -0.23 -4.06
N ASN A 90 -13.54 0.09 -4.76
CA ASN A 90 -12.80 1.34 -4.72
C ASN A 90 -13.19 2.25 -5.89
N ILE A 91 -14.47 2.61 -5.97
CA ILE A 91 -14.94 3.67 -6.87
C ILE A 91 -15.92 4.52 -6.06
N ARG A 92 -15.47 5.69 -5.60
CA ARG A 92 -16.31 6.61 -4.81
C ARG A 92 -16.79 7.83 -5.58
N VAL A 93 -16.13 8.25 -6.65
CA VAL A 93 -16.60 9.36 -7.49
C VAL A 93 -16.16 9.14 -8.94
N VAL A 94 -17.14 9.11 -9.85
CA VAL A 94 -16.90 9.31 -11.28
C VAL A 94 -17.17 10.78 -11.56
N LYS A 95 -16.12 11.58 -11.78
CA LYS A 95 -16.28 12.98 -12.20
C LYS A 95 -16.26 13.02 -13.72
N THR A 96 -17.40 13.38 -14.30
CA THR A 96 -17.51 13.69 -15.73
C THR A 96 -17.28 15.19 -15.92
N VAL A 97 -16.20 15.58 -16.57
CA VAL A 97 -15.97 16.97 -16.98
C VAL A 97 -16.65 17.18 -18.34
N LYS A 98 -17.65 18.06 -18.43
CA LYS A 98 -18.25 18.44 -19.72
C LYS A 98 -17.32 19.45 -20.42
N ASN A 99 -17.04 19.24 -21.70
CA ASN A 99 -16.37 20.25 -22.52
C ASN A 99 -17.34 21.39 -22.88
N ALA A 100 -16.80 22.56 -23.23
CA ALA A 100 -17.55 23.78 -23.57
C ALA A 100 -18.61 23.60 -24.69
N ASN A 101 -18.51 22.53 -25.47
CA ASN A 101 -19.42 22.24 -26.59
C ASN A 101 -20.61 21.34 -26.19
N GLY A 102 -20.87 21.12 -24.89
CA GLY A 102 -21.99 20.33 -24.39
C GLY A 102 -21.91 18.81 -24.67
N ARG A 103 -20.93 18.36 -25.45
CA ARG A 103 -20.62 16.95 -25.68
C ARG A 103 -19.72 16.43 -24.57
N PHE A 104 -20.12 15.34 -23.92
CA PHE A 104 -19.27 14.63 -22.97
C PHE A 104 -17.97 14.23 -23.69
N PRO A 105 -16.78 14.72 -23.28
CA PRO A 105 -15.55 14.17 -23.79
C PRO A 105 -15.44 12.72 -23.32
N GLY A 106 -14.90 11.84 -24.17
CA GLY A 106 -14.66 10.42 -23.87
C GLY A 106 -13.63 10.15 -22.77
N HIS A 107 -13.41 11.09 -21.85
CA HIS A 107 -12.49 10.98 -20.74
C HIS A 107 -13.27 10.93 -19.43
N VAL A 108 -13.39 9.70 -18.89
CA VAL A 108 -13.91 9.44 -17.56
C VAL A 108 -12.72 9.29 -16.62
N TYR A 109 -12.56 10.22 -15.68
CA TYR A 109 -11.57 10.08 -14.62
C TYR A 109 -12.18 9.26 -13.48
N VAL A 110 -11.57 8.10 -13.18
CA VAL A 110 -11.91 7.28 -12.02
C VAL A 110 -10.87 7.53 -10.94
N GLU A 111 -11.27 8.14 -9.82
CA GLU A 111 -10.40 8.25 -8.65
C GLU A 111 -10.27 6.87 -7.97
N VAL A 112 -9.20 6.13 -8.29
CA VAL A 112 -8.83 4.88 -7.61
C VAL A 112 -7.87 5.19 -6.44
N ASN A 113 -8.31 4.91 -5.21
CA ASN A 113 -7.46 5.06 -4.02
C ASN A 113 -6.55 3.83 -3.84
N LEU A 114 -5.26 3.93 -4.14
CA LEU A 114 -4.30 2.85 -3.86
C LEU A 114 -3.96 2.79 -2.35
N PRO A 115 -3.63 1.61 -1.79
CA PRO A 115 -3.56 1.33 -0.34
C PRO A 115 -2.53 2.13 0.48
N ASN A 116 -1.83 3.09 -0.13
CA ASN A 116 -0.82 3.93 0.50
C ASN A 116 -1.25 5.39 0.72
N GLY A 117 -2.53 5.73 0.50
CA GLY A 117 -3.02 7.11 0.63
C GLY A 117 -2.47 8.05 -0.44
N VAL A 118 -2.06 7.50 -1.58
CA VAL A 118 -1.68 8.27 -2.76
C VAL A 118 -2.92 8.37 -3.66
N THR A 119 -3.50 9.56 -3.74
CA THR A 119 -4.46 9.91 -4.78
C THR A 119 -3.68 10.21 -6.06
N THR A 120 -3.53 9.21 -6.93
CA THR A 120 -2.99 9.43 -8.28
C THR A 120 -4.16 9.69 -9.22
N SER A 121 -4.26 10.92 -9.72
CA SER A 121 -5.02 11.20 -10.94
C SER A 121 -4.24 10.58 -12.09
N ALA A 122 -4.65 9.41 -12.56
CA ALA A 122 -4.01 8.77 -13.70
C ALA A 122 -4.44 9.51 -14.96
N GLU A 123 -3.59 10.42 -15.44
CA GLU A 123 -3.59 10.80 -16.84
C GLU A 123 -3.21 9.56 -17.66
N ASN A 124 -3.86 9.37 -18.80
CA ASN A 124 -3.86 8.16 -19.62
C ASN A 124 -2.49 7.46 -19.67
N VAL A 125 -2.44 6.18 -19.27
CA VAL A 125 -1.38 5.28 -19.73
C VAL A 125 -1.55 5.18 -21.23
N ALA A 126 -0.68 5.85 -21.98
CA ALA A 126 -0.57 5.67 -23.42
C ALA A 126 -0.30 4.18 -23.68
N ILE A 127 -1.29 3.48 -24.24
CA ILE A 127 -1.05 2.21 -24.90
C ILE A 127 -0.21 2.57 -26.13
N PRO A 128 1.06 2.16 -26.22
CA PRO A 128 1.82 2.40 -27.44
C PRO A 128 1.06 1.71 -28.59
N PRO A 129 0.91 2.36 -29.76
CA PRO A 129 0.27 1.72 -30.90
C PRO A 129 1.01 0.40 -31.16
N LYS A 130 0.24 -0.70 -31.33
CA LYS A 130 0.78 -2.02 -31.66
C LYS A 130 1.84 -1.84 -32.74
N ALA A 131 3.10 -2.10 -32.39
CA ALA A 131 4.15 -2.22 -33.38
C ALA A 131 3.71 -3.32 -34.35
N SER A 132 3.47 -2.93 -35.60
CA SER A 132 3.33 -3.85 -36.71
C SER A 132 4.59 -4.72 -36.73
N LEU A 133 4.43 -6.00 -36.45
CA LEU A 133 5.46 -7.01 -36.69
C LEU A 133 5.87 -6.90 -38.17
N PRO A 134 7.17 -6.78 -38.50
CA PRO A 134 7.59 -6.86 -39.88
C PRO A 134 7.28 -8.25 -40.43
N ALA A 135 6.58 -8.28 -41.56
CA ALA A 135 6.26 -9.48 -42.31
C ALA A 135 7.56 -10.23 -42.68
N VAL A 136 7.60 -11.51 -42.33
CA VAL A 136 8.56 -12.46 -42.86
C VAL A 136 8.25 -12.64 -44.35
N GLY A 137 9.21 -12.38 -45.23
CA GLY A 137 9.05 -12.71 -46.64
C GLY A 137 10.20 -12.26 -47.54
N GLY A 138 10.96 -13.24 -48.04
CA GLY A 138 11.55 -13.19 -49.38
C GLY A 138 13.05 -12.89 -49.45
N THR A 139 13.86 -13.95 -49.55
CA THR A 139 15.11 -13.90 -50.34
C THR A 139 14.79 -13.54 -51.79
N PRO A 140 15.72 -12.86 -52.49
CA PRO A 140 16.27 -13.54 -53.67
C PRO A 140 17.77 -13.30 -53.89
N ASN A 141 18.36 -14.33 -54.51
CA ASN A 141 19.66 -14.35 -55.19
C ASN A 141 19.87 -13.15 -56.13
N LEU A 142 21.11 -12.66 -56.19
CA LEU A 142 22.05 -12.88 -57.30
C LEU A 142 23.47 -12.50 -56.85
#